data_AF-A0A6P2T3F0-F1
#
_entry.id   AF-A0A6P2T3F0-F1
#
_cell.length_a   1.000
_cell.length_b   1.000
_cell.length_c   1.000
_cell.angle_alpha   90.00
_cell.angle_beta   90.00
_cell.angle_gamma   90.00
#
_symmetry.space_group_name_H-M   'P 1'
#
loop_
_entity.id
_entity.type
_entity.pdbx_description
1 polymer ?
#
loop_
_entity_poly.entity_id
_entity_poly.type
_entity_poly.pdbx_seq_one_letter_code
_entity_poly.pdbx_strand_id
1 'polypeptide(L)' 'MYEPITPYAQQFDNLSAIVRNPDAAPLVEKIQRALAEVAENVNNAPPGSDSDNRNRATLYRGLLAASRVIQHIRQV' A
#
# COMPACT_ATOMS: atom_id res chain seq x y z
N MET A 1 6.28 0.69 11.58
CA MET A 1 5.27 -0.04 10.78
C MET A 1 4.93 0.67 9.47
N TYR A 2 4.58 1.96 9.49
CA TYR A 2 4.09 2.72 8.32
C TYR A 2 5.17 3.59 7.65
N GLU A 3 6.40 3.57 8.14
CA GLU A 3 7.50 4.40 7.64
C GLU A 3 7.76 4.24 6.13
N PRO A 4 7.61 3.04 5.52
CA PRO A 4 7.80 2.90 4.07
C PRO A 4 6.83 3.73 3.23
N ILE A 5 5.60 4.00 3.72
CA ILE A 5 4.59 4.75 2.96
C ILE A 5 4.61 6.25 3.25
N THR A 6 5.19 6.69 4.36
CA THR A 6 5.26 8.10 4.78
C THR A 6 5.78 9.07 3.71
N PRO A 7 6.84 8.75 2.94
CA PRO A 7 7.35 9.66 1.90
C PRO A 7 6.35 9.93 0.76
N TYR A 8 5.34 9.07 0.63
CA TYR A 8 4.34 9.13 -0.43
C TYR A 8 2.98 9.67 0.04
N ALA A 9 2.90 10.20 1.26
CA ALA A 9 1.62 10.63 1.85
C ALA A 9 0.87 11.64 0.96
N GLN A 10 1.57 12.64 0.41
CA GLN A 10 0.97 13.69 -0.43
C GLN A 10 0.47 13.16 -1.78
N GLN A 11 1.03 12.05 -2.26
CA GLN A 11 0.66 11.43 -3.53
C GLN A 11 -0.71 10.76 -3.44
N PHE A 12 -1.18 10.41 -2.23
CA PHE A 12 -2.52 9.86 -2.05
C PHE A 12 -3.62 10.88 -2.32
N ASP A 13 -3.36 12.18 -2.10
CA ASP A 13 -4.33 13.25 -2.36
C ASP A 13 -4.71 13.34 -3.85
N ASN A 14 -3.82 12.89 -4.74
CA ASN A 14 -4.04 12.91 -6.19
C ASN A 14 -3.63 11.60 -6.88
N LEU A 15 -3.80 10.47 -6.19
CA LEU A 15 -3.32 9.17 -6.65
C LEU A 15 -3.90 8.79 -8.02
N SER A 16 -5.17 9.10 -8.28
CA SER A 16 -5.81 8.78 -9.57
C SER A 16 -5.14 9.49 -10.75
N ALA A 17 -4.67 10.73 -10.59
CA ALA A 17 -3.99 11.43 -11.67
C ALA A 17 -2.57 10.89 -11.86
N ILE A 18 -1.89 10.54 -10.76
CA ILE A 18 -0.54 9.96 -10.78
C ILE A 18 -0.56 8.60 -11.49
N VAL A 19 -1.51 7.71 -11.16
CA VAL A 19 -1.58 6.36 -11.73
C VAL A 19 -1.90 6.38 -13.24
N ARG A 20 -2.64 7.38 -13.72
CA ARG A 20 -2.97 7.57 -15.13
C ARG A 20 -1.87 8.26 -15.93
N ASN A 21 -0.88 8.86 -15.27
CA ASN A 21 0.23 9.52 -15.94
C ASN A 21 1.31 8.49 -16.35
N PRO A 22 1.58 8.29 -17.66
CA PRO A 22 2.60 7.35 -18.12
C PRO A 22 4.00 7.66 -17.57
N ASP A 23 4.34 8.94 -17.41
CA ASP A 23 5.66 9.39 -16.93
C ASP A 23 5.85 9.16 -15.42
N ALA A 24 4.75 8.97 -14.69
CA ALA A 24 4.78 8.68 -13.26
C ALA A 24 5.04 7.18 -12.95
N ALA A 25 5.32 6.37 -13.98
CA ALA A 25 5.63 4.95 -13.87
C ALA A 25 6.52 4.57 -12.67
N PRO A 26 7.70 5.21 -12.47
CA PRO A 26 8.60 4.82 -11.41
C PRO A 26 8.09 5.23 -10.02
N LEU A 27 7.30 6.30 -9.95
CA LEU A 27 6.67 6.74 -8.70
C LEU A 27 5.57 5.77 -8.27
N VAL A 28 4.75 5.32 -9.21
CA VAL A 28 3.69 4.34 -8.95
C VAL A 28 4.28 3.03 -8.44
N GLU A 29 5.35 2.53 -9.05
CA GLU A 29 6.04 1.31 -8.59
C GLU A 29 6.58 1.44 -7.17
N LYS A 30 7.13 2.61 -6.82
CA LYS A 30 7.59 2.91 -5.46
C LYS A 30 6.45 2.90 -4.44
N ILE A 31 5.30 3.49 -4.78
CA ILE A 31 4.11 3.49 -3.92
C ILE A 31 3.59 2.05 -3.71
N GLN A 32 3.53 1.25 -4.78
CA GLN A 32 3.10 -0.15 -4.69
C GLN A 32 4.01 -0.99 -3.80
N ARG A 33 5.32 -0.81 -3.95
CA ARG A 33 6.32 -1.49 -3.12
C ARG A 33 6.20 -1.06 -1.66
N ALA A 34 6.05 0.24 -1.40
CA ALA A 34 5.85 0.75 -0.05
C ALA A 34 4.58 0.19 0.61
N LEU A 35 3.46 0.06 -0.12
CA LEU A 35 2.24 -0.57 0.37
C LEU A 35 2.45 -2.04 0.74
N ALA A 36 3.19 -2.78 -0.08
CA ALA A 36 3.53 -4.18 0.19
C ALA A 36 4.46 -4.31 1.41
N GLU A 37 5.47 -3.44 1.54
CA GLU A 37 6.36 -3.43 2.70
C GLU A 37 5.61 -3.08 3.99
N VAL A 38 4.67 -2.12 3.96
CA VAL A 38 3.79 -1.86 5.09
C VAL A 38 2.93 -3.09 5.40
N ALA A 39 2.37 -3.77 4.39
CA ALA A 39 1.60 -4.99 4.61
C ALA A 39 2.42 -6.06 5.34
N GLU A 40 3.66 -6.29 4.93
CA GLU A 40 4.55 -7.25 5.61
C GLU A 40 4.89 -6.79 7.03
N ASN A 41 5.19 -5.51 7.25
CA ASN A 41 5.40 -4.96 8.59
C ASN A 41 4.17 -5.13 9.49
N VAL A 42 2.97 -4.93 8.93
CA VAL A 42 1.70 -5.19 9.60
C VAL A 42 1.63 -6.66 9.97
N ASN A 43 1.81 -7.58 9.02
CA ASN A 43 1.66 -9.01 9.27
C ASN A 43 2.65 -9.55 10.31
N ASN A 44 3.89 -9.04 10.30
CA ASN A 44 4.99 -9.46 11.19
C ASN A 44 5.00 -8.77 12.56
N ALA A 45 4.09 -7.82 12.82
CA ALA A 45 4.01 -7.20 14.13
C ALA A 45 3.67 -8.26 15.21
N PRO A 46 4.18 -8.10 16.45
CA PRO A 46 3.96 -9.06 17.52
C PRO A 46 2.47 -9.41 17.69
N PRO A 47 2.15 -10.68 17.98
CA PRO A 47 0.77 -11.09 18.21
C PRO A 47 0.19 -10.35 19.41
N GLY A 48 -1.05 -9.89 19.25
CA GLY A 48 -1.83 -9.25 20.32
C GLY A 48 -3.03 -10.10 20.70
N SER A 49 -4.09 -9.46 21.18
CA SER A 49 -5.38 -10.12 21.40
C SER A 49 -5.95 -10.70 20.09
N ASP A 50 -6.95 -11.58 20.19
CA ASP A 50 -7.64 -12.12 19.00
C ASP A 50 -8.22 -11.02 18.11
N SER A 51 -8.74 -9.94 18.70
CA SER A 51 -9.21 -8.77 17.95
C SER A 51 -8.06 -8.06 17.23
N ASP A 52 -6.90 -7.90 17.87
CA ASP A 52 -5.74 -7.26 17.24
C ASP A 52 -5.22 -8.09 16.07
N ASN A 53 -5.16 -9.41 16.25
CA ASN A 53 -4.72 -10.35 15.22
C ASN A 53 -5.67 -10.33 14.00
N ARG A 54 -6.99 -10.26 14.22
CA ARG A 54 -8.00 -10.13 13.14
C ARG A 54 -7.89 -8.78 12.42
N ASN A 55 -7.70 -7.69 13.17
CA ASN A 55 -7.52 -6.36 12.61
C ASN A 55 -6.24 -6.30 11.76
N ARG A 56 -5.14 -6.86 12.24
CA ARG A 56 -3.86 -6.98 11.51
C ARG A 56 -4.02 -7.76 10.21
N ALA A 57 -4.68 -8.91 10.24
CA ALA A 57 -4.95 -9.70 9.03
C ALA A 57 -5.82 -8.94 8.01
N THR A 58 -6.76 -8.12 8.49
CA THR A 58 -7.60 -7.28 7.63
C THR A 58 -6.80 -6.16 6.99
N LEU A 59 -5.97 -5.46 7.76
CA LEU A 59 -5.07 -4.42 7.25
C LEU A 59 -4.07 -4.98 6.23
N TYR A 60 -3.46 -6.13 6.51
CA TYR A 60 -2.57 -6.84 5.59
C TYR A 60 -3.24 -7.08 4.22
N ARG A 61 -4.42 -7.69 4.22
CA ARG A 61 -5.18 -7.95 2.99
C ARG A 61 -5.56 -6.67 2.26
N GLY A 62 -5.98 -5.63 2.99
CA GLY A 62 -6.34 -4.34 2.43
C GLY A 62 -5.17 -3.66 1.70
N LEU A 63 -3.98 -3.67 2.31
CA LEU A 63 -2.77 -3.08 1.74
C LEU A 63 -2.30 -3.83 0.48
N LEU A 64 -2.36 -5.17 0.50
CA LEU A 64 -2.06 -5.97 -0.69
C LEU A 64 -3.06 -5.72 -1.82
N ALA A 65 -4.36 -5.65 -1.49
CA ALA A 65 -5.39 -5.34 -2.47
C ALA A 65 -5.15 -3.96 -3.10
N ALA A 66 -4.85 -2.94 -2.29
CA ALA A 66 -4.54 -1.59 -2.78
C ALA A 66 -3.34 -1.58 -3.74
N SER A 67 -2.24 -2.27 -3.39
CA SER A 67 -1.05 -2.38 -4.25
C SER A 67 -1.38 -3.00 -5.62
N ARG A 68 -2.23 -4.02 -5.65
CA ARG A 68 -2.70 -4.69 -6.88
C ARG A 68 -3.66 -3.84 -7.70
N VAL A 69 -4.59 -3.13 -7.06
CA VAL A 69 -5.54 -2.24 -7.74
C VAL A 69 -4.79 -1.13 -8.47
N ILE A 70 -3.78 -0.53 -7.84
CA ILE A 70 -2.91 0.47 -8.48
C ILE A 70 -2.24 -0.10 -9.73
N GLN A 71 -1.82 -1.37 -9.71
CA GLN A 71 -1.24 -2.04 -10.87
C GLN A 71 -2.25 -2.17 -12.00
N HIS A 72 -3.47 -2.60 -11.66
CA HIS A 72 -4.51 -2.86 -12.62
C HIS A 72 -5.01 -1.59 -13.30
N ILE A 73 -5.21 -0.50 -12.56
CA ILE A 73 -5.65 0.79 -13.11
C ILE A 73 -4.69 1.30 -14.19
N ARG A 74 -3.39 0.99 -14.08
CA ARG A 74 -2.37 1.41 -15.05
C ARG A 74 -2.35 0.57 -16.32
N GLN A 75 -2.91 -0.65 -16.28
CA GLN A 75 -3.00 -1.54 -17.44
C GLN A 75 -4.24 -1.28 -18.31
N VAL A 76 -5.19 -0.49 -17.81
CA VAL A 76 -6.44 -0.10 -18.48
C VAL A 76 -6.27 1.26 -19.15
#